data_AF-A0A3B9BII3-F1
#
_entry.id   AF-A0A3B9BII3-F1
#
_cell.length_a   1.000
_cell.length_b   1.000
_cell.length_c   1.000
_cell.angle_alpha   90.00
_cell.angle_beta   90.00
_cell.angle_gamma   90.00
#
_symmetry.space_group_name_H-M   'P 1'
#
loop_
_entity.id
_entity.type
_entity.pdbx_description
1 polymer ?
#
loop_
_entity_poly.entity_id
_entity_poly.type
_entity_poly.pdbx_seq_one_letter_code
_entity_poly.pdbx_strand_id
1 'polypeptide(L)'
;MMSKTVAREVISADSAPVAPRYFAHAVFRTPNYQAMIDWYGKVLNAHVVAGGPMLTFMSFDEEHHRLAFINQPKLKPADGSQAGVEHLAYGLGDLAELLNTYARLKSCDIAPVWCVNHGLTISMYFQDPDGNRVELQVDNFDTVEELQGWFKGAEFAENPIGHSYDPEELLRLYAAGTPRADLIRIGFDA
;
A
#
# COMPACT_ATOMS: atom_id res chain seq x y z
N MET A 1 -23.38 -31.36 -32.71
CA MET A 1 -22.70 -30.71 -31.57
C MET A 1 -23.56 -30.93 -30.33
N MET A 2 -23.10 -31.72 -29.36
CA MET A 2 -23.85 -31.97 -28.12
C MET A 2 -23.64 -30.80 -27.16
N SER A 3 -24.73 -30.09 -26.85
CA SER A 3 -24.77 -29.09 -25.79
C SER A 3 -24.56 -29.79 -24.44
N LYS A 4 -23.46 -29.47 -23.74
CA LYS A 4 -23.29 -29.91 -22.35
C LYS A 4 -24.21 -29.06 -21.48
N THR A 5 -25.28 -29.67 -20.99
CA THR A 5 -26.08 -29.09 -19.91
C THR A 5 -25.20 -29.00 -18.66
N VAL A 6 -24.76 -27.80 -18.30
CA VAL A 6 -24.09 -27.56 -17.02
C VAL A 6 -25.18 -27.63 -15.96
N ALA A 7 -25.07 -28.58 -15.02
CA ALA A 7 -25.95 -28.65 -13.87
C ALA A 7 -25.83 -27.32 -13.10
N ARG A 8 -26.97 -26.68 -12.84
CA ARG A 8 -27.00 -25.42 -12.09
C ARG A 8 -26.57 -25.69 -10.66
N GLU A 9 -25.61 -24.92 -10.16
CA GLU A 9 -25.22 -24.98 -8.76
C GLU A 9 -26.44 -24.72 -7.86
N VAL A 10 -26.60 -25.58 -6.85
CA VAL A 10 -27.64 -25.41 -5.83
C VAL A 10 -27.10 -24.43 -4.80
N ILE A 11 -27.66 -23.23 -4.80
CA ILE A 11 -27.37 -22.20 -3.79
C ILE A 11 -27.99 -22.67 -2.47
N SER A 12 -27.16 -22.84 -1.43
CA SER A 12 -27.60 -23.25 -0.09
C SER A 12 -27.20 -22.22 0.96
N ALA A 13 -28.10 -21.95 1.89
CA ALA A 13 -27.79 -21.16 3.08
C ALA A 13 -26.83 -21.89 4.03
N ASP A 14 -26.70 -23.21 3.89
CA ASP A 14 -25.80 -24.06 4.69
C ASP A 14 -24.43 -24.28 4.03
N SER A 15 -24.15 -23.59 2.91
CA SER A 15 -22.84 -23.65 2.26
C SER A 15 -21.74 -23.15 3.20
N ALA A 16 -20.57 -23.78 3.13
CA ALA A 16 -19.41 -23.38 3.93
C ALA A 16 -19.03 -21.91 3.66
N PRO A 17 -18.57 -21.15 4.67
CA PRO A 17 -18.08 -19.79 4.48
C PRO A 17 -16.96 -19.74 3.44
N VAL A 18 -16.99 -18.73 2.57
CA VAL A 18 -16.00 -18.50 1.51
C VAL A 18 -15.25 -17.20 1.78
N ALA A 19 -13.92 -17.26 1.73
CA ALA A 19 -13.08 -16.06 1.82
C ALA A 19 -13.03 -15.32 0.47
N PRO A 20 -12.91 -13.97 0.46
CA PRO A 20 -12.61 -13.23 -0.75
C PRO A 20 -11.32 -13.72 -1.41
N ARG A 21 -11.27 -13.70 -2.75
CA ARG A 21 -10.08 -14.17 -3.49
C ARG A 21 -8.93 -13.17 -3.47
N TYR A 22 -9.24 -11.87 -3.45
CA TYR A 22 -8.29 -10.76 -3.40
C TYR A 22 -9.04 -9.47 -3.05
N PHE A 23 -8.30 -8.42 -2.67
CA PHE A 23 -8.85 -7.07 -2.52
C PHE A 23 -9.02 -6.44 -3.91
N ALA A 24 -10.24 -6.15 -4.33
CA ALA A 24 -10.49 -5.65 -5.69
C ALA A 24 -10.05 -4.19 -5.87
N HIS A 25 -10.72 -3.26 -5.18
CA HIS A 25 -10.48 -1.83 -5.34
C HIS A 25 -10.88 -1.02 -4.11
N ALA A 26 -10.28 0.16 -3.97
CA ALA A 26 -10.70 1.20 -3.02
C ALA A 26 -11.34 2.37 -3.77
N VAL A 27 -12.38 2.97 -3.19
CA VAL A 27 -13.09 4.13 -3.78
C VAL A 27 -13.02 5.31 -2.83
N PHE A 28 -12.50 6.42 -3.33
CA PHE A 28 -12.36 7.67 -2.60
C PHE A 28 -13.46 8.64 -3.03
N ARG A 29 -14.00 9.40 -2.07
CA ARG A 29 -14.75 10.62 -2.36
C ARG A 29 -13.85 11.78 -2.01
N THR A 30 -13.64 12.70 -2.95
CA THR A 30 -12.60 13.73 -2.80
C THR A 30 -13.08 15.11 -3.23
N PRO A 31 -12.78 16.18 -2.47
CA PRO A 31 -12.87 17.55 -2.97
C PRO A 31 -11.67 17.94 -3.86
N ASN A 32 -10.58 17.17 -3.86
CA ASN A 32 -9.31 17.44 -4.58
C ASN A 32 -9.13 16.55 -5.82
N TYR A 33 -10.18 16.40 -6.62
CA TYR A 33 -10.32 15.35 -7.63
C TYR A 33 -9.13 15.15 -8.57
N GLN A 34 -8.69 16.20 -9.28
CA GLN A 34 -7.57 16.06 -10.21
C GLN A 34 -6.24 15.81 -9.48
N ALA A 35 -6.05 16.45 -8.33
CA ALA A 35 -4.83 16.26 -7.53
C ALA A 35 -4.70 14.83 -7.04
N MET A 36 -5.81 14.18 -6.65
CA MET A 36 -5.82 12.75 -6.27
C MET A 36 -5.41 11.87 -7.44
N ILE A 37 -6.00 12.07 -8.63
CA ILE A 37 -5.66 11.31 -9.84
C ILE A 37 -4.17 11.44 -10.17
N ASP A 38 -3.65 12.67 -10.18
CA ASP A 38 -2.25 12.95 -10.50
C ASP A 38 -1.30 12.36 -9.45
N TRP A 39 -1.68 12.43 -8.17
CA TRP A 39 -0.87 11.94 -7.07
C TRP A 39 -0.78 10.40 -7.07
N TYR A 40 -1.91 9.70 -7.18
CA TYR A 40 -1.90 8.24 -7.24
C TYR A 40 -1.24 7.72 -8.53
N GLY A 41 -1.33 8.48 -9.62
CA GLY A 41 -0.57 8.20 -10.84
C GLY A 41 0.94 8.28 -10.63
N LYS A 42 1.43 9.24 -9.85
CA LYS A 42 2.85 9.33 -9.49
C LYS A 42 3.27 8.26 -8.48
N VAL A 43 2.53 8.11 -7.39
CA VAL A 43 2.94 7.28 -6.24
C VAL A 43 2.88 5.80 -6.56
N LEU A 44 1.76 5.33 -7.13
CA LEU A 44 1.55 3.91 -7.42
C LEU A 44 1.85 3.53 -8.86
N ASN A 45 2.35 4.47 -9.67
CA ASN A 45 2.47 4.29 -11.12
C ASN A 45 1.12 3.90 -11.77
N ALA A 46 0.02 4.38 -11.19
CA ALA A 46 -1.32 4.05 -11.66
C ALA A 46 -1.68 4.85 -12.92
N HIS A 47 -2.52 4.27 -13.78
CA HIS A 47 -3.00 4.89 -15.00
C HIS A 47 -4.53 4.89 -15.05
N VAL A 48 -5.11 5.89 -15.71
CA VAL A 48 -6.56 5.98 -15.91
C VAL A 48 -7.02 4.91 -16.89
N VAL A 49 -7.98 4.09 -16.49
CA VAL A 49 -8.62 3.07 -17.34
C VAL A 49 -9.92 3.58 -17.96
N ALA A 50 -10.66 4.40 -17.22
CA ALA A 50 -11.88 5.08 -17.66
C ALA A 50 -12.12 6.29 -16.76
N GLY A 51 -12.67 7.39 -17.28
CA GLY A 51 -12.94 8.55 -16.44
C GLY A 51 -13.75 9.66 -17.08
N GLY A 52 -14.17 10.60 -16.24
CA GLY A 52 -14.90 11.80 -16.61
C GLY A 52 -15.00 12.80 -15.45
N PRO A 53 -15.77 13.88 -15.59
CA PRO A 53 -15.81 14.95 -14.59
C PRO A 53 -16.34 14.54 -13.21
N MET A 54 -17.07 13.43 -13.11
CA MET A 54 -17.70 12.95 -11.88
C MET A 54 -16.96 11.77 -11.24
N LEU A 55 -16.38 10.88 -12.05
CA LEU A 55 -15.79 9.62 -11.60
C LEU A 55 -14.64 9.19 -12.53
N THR A 56 -13.53 8.77 -11.94
CA THR A 56 -12.35 8.23 -12.63
C THR A 56 -11.92 6.94 -11.97
N PHE A 57 -11.57 5.95 -12.79
CA PHE A 57 -11.07 4.64 -12.40
C PHE A 57 -9.59 4.54 -12.81
N MET A 58 -8.75 4.01 -11.93
CA MET A 58 -7.32 3.82 -12.17
C MET A 58 -6.87 2.40 -11.79
N SER A 59 -5.89 1.89 -12.51
CA SER A 59 -5.22 0.63 -12.18
C SER A 59 -3.70 0.78 -12.20
N PHE A 60 -2.99 -0.11 -11.53
CA PHE A 60 -1.54 -0.25 -11.56
C PHE A 60 -1.10 -1.68 -11.91
N ASP A 61 -2.06 -2.58 -12.14
CA ASP A 61 -1.85 -3.98 -12.54
C ASP A 61 -2.97 -4.44 -13.50
N GLU A 62 -3.07 -5.75 -13.70
CA GLU A 62 -4.03 -6.39 -14.63
C GLU A 62 -5.49 -6.35 -14.15
N GLU A 63 -5.76 -5.91 -12.91
CA GLU A 63 -7.13 -5.74 -12.46
C GLU A 63 -7.80 -4.59 -13.22
N HIS A 64 -9.09 -4.74 -13.52
CA HIS A 64 -9.81 -3.76 -14.34
C HIS A 64 -9.81 -2.35 -13.71
N HIS A 65 -9.70 -2.25 -12.39
CA HIS A 65 -9.25 -1.06 -11.66
C HIS A 65 -8.90 -1.42 -10.20
N ARG A 66 -7.97 -0.66 -9.61
CA ARG A 66 -7.60 -0.74 -8.19
C ARG A 66 -8.11 0.43 -7.38
N LEU A 67 -8.32 1.57 -8.03
CA LEU A 67 -8.75 2.81 -7.40
C LEU A 67 -9.88 3.44 -8.19
N ALA A 68 -10.81 4.07 -7.49
CA ALA A 68 -11.76 4.99 -8.11
C ALA A 68 -11.89 6.26 -7.28
N PHE A 69 -12.12 7.38 -7.96
CA PHE A 69 -12.24 8.70 -7.35
C PHE A 69 -13.58 9.31 -7.75
N ILE A 70 -14.42 9.66 -6.77
CA ILE A 70 -15.69 10.36 -6.97
C ILE A 70 -15.45 11.84 -6.66
N ASN A 71 -15.69 12.70 -7.66
CA ASN A 71 -15.54 14.15 -7.54
C ASN A 71 -16.67 14.75 -6.69
N GLN A 72 -16.34 15.15 -5.46
CA GLN A 72 -17.28 15.75 -4.52
C GLN A 72 -16.71 17.07 -3.95
N PRO A 73 -16.77 18.18 -4.71
CA PRO A 73 -16.12 19.45 -4.34
C PRO A 73 -16.71 20.14 -3.10
N LYS A 74 -17.84 19.65 -2.57
CA LYS A 74 -18.49 20.19 -1.36
C LYS A 74 -18.17 19.38 -0.09
N LEU A 75 -17.33 18.35 -0.19
CA LEU A 75 -16.89 17.63 1.01
C LEU A 75 -16.07 18.54 1.90
N LYS A 76 -16.27 18.38 3.21
CA LYS A 76 -15.39 18.99 4.19
C LYS A 76 -14.06 18.21 4.21
N PRO A 77 -12.91 18.89 4.24
CA PRO A 77 -11.64 18.23 4.50
C PRO A 77 -11.71 17.42 5.79
N ALA A 78 -11.01 16.28 5.82
CA ALA A 78 -10.85 15.52 7.06
C ALA A 78 -10.05 16.35 8.08
N ASP A 79 -10.49 16.35 9.34
CA ASP A 79 -9.84 17.07 10.44
C ASP A 79 -9.18 16.12 11.46
N GLY A 80 -9.16 14.81 11.15
CA GLY A 80 -8.61 13.76 12.01
C GLY A 80 -9.48 13.38 13.22
N SER A 81 -10.63 14.02 13.43
CA SER A 81 -11.52 13.73 14.57
C SER A 81 -12.56 12.64 14.28
N GLN A 82 -12.78 12.33 13.01
CA GLN A 82 -13.76 11.34 12.54
C GLN A 82 -13.13 9.95 12.49
N ALA A 83 -13.93 8.91 12.77
CA ALA A 83 -13.52 7.53 12.48
C ALA A 83 -13.32 7.32 10.97
N GLY A 84 -12.33 6.50 10.60
CA GLY A 84 -11.98 6.27 9.21
C GLY A 84 -11.00 5.12 9.00
N VAL A 85 -10.53 4.99 7.77
CA VAL A 85 -9.42 4.11 7.41
C VAL A 85 -8.12 4.80 7.84
N GLU A 86 -7.19 4.07 8.47
CA GLU A 86 -5.89 4.63 8.84
C GLU A 86 -5.02 4.83 7.60
N HIS A 87 -4.75 3.75 6.85
CA HIS A 87 -3.99 3.77 5.60
C HIS A 87 -4.41 2.65 4.64
N LEU A 88 -3.95 2.76 3.38
CA LEU A 88 -3.88 1.64 2.44
C LEU A 88 -2.41 1.27 2.21
N ALA A 89 -2.07 -0.01 2.35
CA ALA A 89 -0.70 -0.51 2.18
C ALA A 89 -0.53 -1.27 0.87
N TYR A 90 0.62 -1.05 0.22
CA TYR A 90 1.01 -1.67 -1.03
C TYR A 90 2.39 -2.30 -0.89
N GLY A 91 2.46 -3.61 -1.11
CA GLY A 91 3.72 -4.35 -1.13
C GLY A 91 4.44 -4.17 -2.47
N LEU A 92 5.73 -3.87 -2.40
CA LEU A 92 6.66 -3.86 -3.52
C LEU A 92 7.50 -5.15 -3.52
N GLY A 93 8.11 -5.47 -4.67
CA GLY A 93 8.81 -6.74 -4.87
C GLY A 93 10.08 -6.89 -4.03
N ASP A 94 10.83 -5.81 -3.84
CA ASP A 94 12.04 -5.81 -3.03
C ASP A 94 12.44 -4.42 -2.50
N LEU A 95 13.52 -4.37 -1.70
CA LEU A 95 14.05 -3.14 -1.13
C LEU A 95 14.57 -2.18 -2.20
N ALA A 96 15.06 -2.69 -3.34
CA ALA A 96 15.52 -1.86 -4.44
C ALA A 96 14.36 -1.11 -5.08
N GLU A 97 13.21 -1.77 -5.30
CA GLU A 97 11.99 -1.16 -5.81
C GLU A 97 11.47 -0.07 -4.87
N LEU A 98 11.48 -0.30 -3.55
CA LEU A 98 11.09 0.70 -2.57
C LEU A 98 12.02 1.93 -2.62
N LEU A 99 13.33 1.74 -2.63
CA LEU A 99 14.31 2.83 -2.65
C LEU A 99 14.32 3.59 -3.98
N ASN A 100 14.16 2.90 -5.11
CA ASN A 100 14.01 3.52 -6.42
C ASN A 100 12.72 4.35 -6.49
N THR A 101 11.63 3.84 -5.93
CA THR A 101 10.37 4.57 -5.84
C THR A 101 10.52 5.82 -4.98
N TYR A 102 11.14 5.70 -3.81
CA TYR A 102 11.46 6.84 -2.95
C TYR A 102 12.28 7.92 -3.68
N ALA A 103 13.39 7.55 -4.32
CA ALA A 103 14.25 8.49 -5.02
C ALA A 103 13.49 9.23 -6.15
N ARG A 104 12.67 8.49 -6.91
CA ARG A 104 11.79 9.05 -7.95
C ARG A 104 10.75 10.02 -7.38
N LEU A 105 10.02 9.62 -6.34
CA LEU A 105 8.97 10.46 -5.73
C LEU A 105 9.53 11.73 -5.10
N LYS A 106 10.71 11.64 -4.46
CA LYS A 106 11.43 12.79 -3.93
C LYS A 106 11.74 13.82 -5.03
N SER A 107 12.14 13.38 -6.22
CA SER A 107 12.34 14.28 -7.38
C SER A 107 11.08 14.96 -7.90
N CYS A 108 9.91 14.48 -7.47
CA CYS A 108 8.59 15.06 -7.77
C CYS A 108 8.01 15.85 -6.59
N ASP A 109 8.84 16.20 -5.61
CA ASP A 109 8.46 16.87 -4.36
C ASP A 109 7.43 16.09 -3.52
N ILE A 110 7.43 14.75 -3.64
CA ILE A 110 6.62 13.84 -2.83
C ILE A 110 7.55 13.08 -1.89
N ALA A 111 7.52 13.46 -0.61
CA ALA A 111 8.30 12.82 0.44
C ALA A 111 7.39 12.00 1.39
N PRO A 112 7.91 10.92 2.00
CA PRO A 112 7.18 10.22 3.05
C PRO A 112 7.01 11.13 4.26
N VAL A 113 5.84 11.05 4.91
CA VAL A 113 5.56 11.71 6.18
C VAL A 113 6.06 10.89 7.37
N TRP A 114 6.30 9.60 7.17
CA TRP A 114 6.84 8.71 8.19
C TRP A 114 7.53 7.48 7.57
N CYS A 115 8.71 7.15 8.06
CA CYS A 115 9.49 5.97 7.68
C CYS A 115 9.71 5.10 8.91
N VAL A 116 9.34 3.82 8.82
CA VAL A 116 9.37 2.90 9.95
C VAL A 116 9.71 1.48 9.49
N ASN A 117 10.56 0.84 10.26
CA ASN A 117 10.84 -0.58 10.15
C ASN A 117 10.00 -1.30 11.21
N HIS A 118 8.94 -1.98 10.77
CA HIS A 118 8.06 -2.78 11.62
C HIS A 118 8.69 -4.10 12.06
N GLY A 119 9.93 -4.37 11.62
CA GLY A 119 10.64 -5.62 11.82
C GLY A 119 10.25 -6.67 10.79
N LEU A 120 8.95 -6.84 10.52
CA LEU A 120 8.47 -7.68 9.42
C LEU A 120 8.53 -6.98 8.06
N THR A 121 8.41 -5.65 8.03
CA THR A 121 8.44 -4.84 6.81
C THR A 121 9.26 -3.57 7.02
N ILE A 122 9.92 -3.12 5.96
CA ILE A 122 10.39 -1.74 5.83
C ILE A 122 9.31 -0.95 5.12
N SER A 123 8.83 0.10 5.76
CA SER A 123 7.67 0.87 5.30
C SER A 123 7.97 2.36 5.15
N MET A 124 7.35 2.98 4.16
CA MET A 124 7.31 4.42 3.93
C MET A 124 5.86 4.87 3.76
N TYR A 125 5.40 5.73 4.66
CA TYR A 125 4.06 6.31 4.62
C TYR A 125 4.09 7.66 3.93
N PHE A 126 3.29 7.82 2.89
CA PHE A 126 3.03 9.07 2.19
C PHE A 126 1.63 9.57 2.53
N GLN A 127 1.36 10.85 2.23
CA GLN A 127 0.05 11.46 2.43
C GLN A 127 -0.49 11.98 1.11
N ASP A 128 -1.72 11.57 0.76
CA ASP A 128 -2.40 12.03 -0.44
C ASP A 128 -3.02 13.43 -0.24
N PRO A 129 -3.51 14.08 -1.31
CA PRO A 129 -4.10 15.42 -1.24
C PRO A 129 -5.32 15.57 -0.30
N ASP A 130 -6.00 14.48 0.04
CA ASP A 130 -7.11 14.49 1.00
C ASP A 130 -6.64 14.20 2.43
N GLY A 131 -5.36 13.88 2.61
CA GLY A 131 -4.77 13.56 3.90
C GLY A 131 -4.76 12.07 4.23
N ASN A 132 -5.20 11.18 3.34
CA ASN A 132 -5.15 9.74 3.59
C ASN A 132 -3.70 9.26 3.54
N ARG A 133 -3.37 8.28 4.40
CA ARG A 133 -2.06 7.67 4.41
C ARG A 133 -1.99 6.51 3.42
N VAL A 134 -0.88 6.45 2.70
CA VAL A 134 -0.55 5.39 1.75
C VAL A 134 0.81 4.84 2.14
N GLU A 135 0.86 3.55 2.42
CA GLU A 135 2.08 2.84 2.78
C GLU A 135 2.63 2.11 1.56
N LEU A 136 3.91 2.34 1.26
CA LEU A 136 4.70 1.48 0.40
C LEU A 136 5.65 0.66 1.27
N GLN A 137 5.59 -0.66 1.15
CA GLN A 137 6.36 -1.55 2.01
C GLN A 137 7.01 -2.69 1.24
N VAL A 138 8.02 -3.29 1.86
CA VAL A 138 8.63 -4.56 1.43
C VAL A 138 8.80 -5.47 2.64
N ASP A 139 8.61 -6.77 2.43
CA ASP A 139 8.85 -7.78 3.46
C ASP A 139 10.35 -7.94 3.76
N ASN A 140 10.70 -8.01 5.04
CA ASN A 140 12.07 -8.24 5.51
C ASN A 140 12.49 -9.71 5.44
N PHE A 141 11.51 -10.63 5.43
CA PHE A 141 11.74 -12.08 5.39
C PHE A 141 11.35 -12.67 4.04
N ASP A 142 11.97 -13.79 3.67
CA ASP A 142 11.74 -14.43 2.37
C ASP A 142 10.49 -15.32 2.36
N THR A 143 9.99 -15.70 3.55
CA THR A 143 8.86 -16.62 3.69
C THR A 143 7.73 -16.03 4.52
N VAL A 144 6.49 -16.41 4.18
CA VAL A 144 5.29 -16.03 4.93
C VAL A 144 5.32 -16.62 6.33
N GLU A 145 5.90 -17.80 6.50
CA GLU A 145 6.06 -18.47 7.78
C GLU A 145 6.94 -17.65 8.74
N GLU A 146 8.04 -17.08 8.26
CA GLU A 146 8.91 -16.20 9.05
C GLU A 146 8.20 -14.89 9.42
N LEU A 147 7.51 -14.26 8.46
CA LEU A 147 6.68 -13.08 8.71
C LEU A 147 5.63 -13.34 9.79
N GLN A 148 4.94 -14.48 9.72
CA GLN A 148 3.96 -14.89 10.74
C GLN A 148 4.61 -15.23 12.09
N GLY A 149 5.84 -15.75 12.06
CA GLY A 149 6.65 -16.02 13.24
C GLY A 149 7.00 -14.75 14.01
N TRP A 150 7.29 -13.66 13.30
CA TRP A 150 7.63 -12.36 13.89
C TRP A 150 6.57 -11.85 14.87
N PHE A 151 5.28 -11.98 14.55
CA PHE A 151 4.17 -11.57 15.42
C PHE A 151 4.13 -12.29 16.78
N LYS A 152 4.85 -13.41 16.92
CA LYS A 152 4.95 -14.17 18.17
C LYS A 152 6.22 -13.83 18.97
N GLY A 153 7.09 -12.98 18.42
CA GLY A 153 8.38 -12.62 18.97
C GLY A 153 8.33 -11.57 20.08
N ALA A 154 9.38 -11.54 20.91
CA ALA A 154 9.50 -10.58 22.00
C ALA A 154 9.67 -9.14 21.49
N GLU A 155 10.41 -8.92 20.39
CA GLU A 155 10.58 -7.60 19.77
C GLU A 155 9.23 -7.00 19.36
N PHE A 156 8.34 -7.79 18.75
CA PHE A 156 6.98 -7.33 18.41
C PHE A 156 6.13 -7.05 19.65
N ALA A 157 6.25 -7.87 20.70
CA ALA A 157 5.52 -7.66 21.95
C ALA A 157 5.97 -6.39 22.69
N GLU A 158 7.25 -6.03 22.60
CA GLU A 158 7.82 -4.83 23.20
C GLU A 158 7.47 -3.57 22.39
N ASN A 159 7.66 -3.63 21.07
CA ASN A 159 7.39 -2.52 20.18
C ASN A 159 6.65 -2.97 18.91
N PRO A 160 5.30 -3.07 18.96
CA PRO A 160 4.50 -3.50 17.82
C PRO A 160 4.42 -2.45 16.70
N ILE A 161 4.85 -1.21 16.97
CA ILE A 161 4.91 -0.13 15.99
C ILE A 161 6.21 -0.17 15.20
N GLY A 162 7.30 -0.66 15.79
CA GLY A 162 8.62 -0.71 15.13
C GLY A 162 9.43 0.58 15.31
N HIS A 163 10.52 0.66 14.55
CA HIS A 163 11.56 1.66 14.75
C HIS A 163 11.61 2.65 13.58
N SER A 164 11.55 3.94 13.88
CA SER A 164 11.69 4.96 12.82
C SER A 164 13.12 4.97 12.28
N TYR A 165 13.27 5.19 10.98
CA TYR A 165 14.57 5.28 10.31
C TYR A 165 14.62 6.48 9.36
N ASP A 166 15.83 6.93 9.03
CA ASP A 166 16.07 7.94 8.00
C ASP A 166 16.16 7.28 6.62
N PRO A 167 15.24 7.59 5.67
CA PRO A 167 15.27 7.01 4.33
C PRO A 167 16.51 7.41 3.52
N GLU A 168 17.14 8.56 3.80
CA GLU A 168 18.39 8.96 3.15
C GLU A 168 19.54 8.05 3.58
N GLU A 169 19.59 7.69 4.86
CA GLU A 169 20.60 6.79 5.40
C GLU A 169 20.42 5.37 4.84
N LEU A 170 19.18 4.88 4.77
CA LEU A 170 18.90 3.58 4.16
C LEU A 170 19.35 3.55 2.70
N LEU A 171 19.03 4.59 1.93
CA LEU A 171 19.45 4.73 0.54
C LEU A 171 20.98 4.78 0.41
N ARG A 172 21.67 5.51 1.30
CA ARG A 172 23.13 5.60 1.33
C ARG A 172 23.79 4.25 1.62
N LEU A 173 23.30 3.51 2.62
CA LEU A 173 23.80 2.18 2.96
C LEU A 173 23.58 1.17 1.83
N TYR A 174 22.39 1.19 1.22
CA TYR A 174 22.09 0.36 0.06
C TYR A 174 23.05 0.64 -1.10
N ALA A 175 23.26 1.92 -1.44
CA ALA A 175 24.17 2.33 -2.50
C ALA A 175 25.65 1.98 -2.20
N ALA A 176 26.01 1.88 -0.92
CA ALA A 176 27.34 1.44 -0.48
C ALA A 176 27.55 -0.08 -0.57
N GLY A 177 26.50 -0.85 -0.90
CA GLY A 177 26.57 -2.32 -0.98
C GLY A 177 26.49 -3.01 0.38
N THR A 178 25.92 -2.35 1.40
CA THR A 178 25.66 -2.99 2.70
C THR A 178 24.82 -4.27 2.52
N PRO A 179 25.18 -5.39 3.18
CA PRO A 179 24.41 -6.62 3.09
C PRO A 179 22.94 -6.44 3.46
N ARG A 180 22.04 -7.12 2.73
CA ARG A 180 20.59 -7.06 2.99
C ARG A 180 20.24 -7.37 4.45
N ALA A 181 20.94 -8.34 5.06
CA ALA A 181 20.72 -8.74 6.45
C ALA A 181 20.89 -7.59 7.46
N ASP A 182 21.75 -6.63 7.14
CA ASP A 182 21.96 -5.44 7.98
C ASP A 182 20.93 -4.34 7.64
N LEU A 183 20.61 -4.18 6.35
CA LEU A 183 19.63 -3.19 5.88
C LEU A 183 18.23 -3.43 6.44
N ILE A 184 17.79 -4.70 6.48
CA ILE A 184 16.47 -5.06 7.03
C ILE A 184 16.36 -4.85 8.55
N ARG A 185 17.47 -4.56 9.21
CA ARG A 185 17.54 -4.24 10.65
C ARG A 185 17.67 -2.73 10.91
N ILE A 186 17.58 -1.87 9.89
CA ILE A 186 17.72 -0.43 10.08
C ILE A 186 16.72 0.10 11.13
N GLY A 187 17.20 0.96 12.04
CA GLY A 187 16.42 1.50 13.15
C GLY A 187 16.33 0.60 14.38
N PHE A 188 16.62 -0.69 14.26
CA PHE A 188 16.81 -1.56 15.43
C PHE A 188 18.22 -1.34 15.99
N ASP A 189 18.34 -1.35 17.31
CA ASP A 189 19.65 -1.34 17.96
C ASP A 189 20.43 -2.61 17.55
N ALA A 190 21.72 -2.44 17.26
CA ALA A 190 22.63 -3.51 16.86
C ALA A 190 22.96 -4.46 18.03
#